data_AF-A0A9D3Q0H0-F1
#
_entry.id   AF-A0A9D3Q0H0-F1
#
_cell.length_a   1.000
_cell.length_b   1.000
_cell.length_c   1.000
_cell.angle_alpha   90.00
_cell.angle_beta   90.00
_cell.angle_gamma   90.00
#
_symmetry.space_group_name_H-M   'P 1'
#
loop_
_entity.id
_entity.type
_entity.pdbx_description
1 polymer ?
#
loop_
_entity_poly.entity_id
_entity_poly.type
_entity_poly.pdbx_seq_one_letter_code
_entity_poly.pdbx_strand_id
1 'polypeptide(L)'
;MFVSRSVLCVFVVTVFFGNITYSRRKCNYSEILSTYKELILIELQNLNLTGTYSTLKEKDRCPSVKVQHILRSIYGMTQLLKCQGKGKWHREIGKPVAKMEQLIRENCRHIVLTKRQKNASCYVLELCNLAEGKHIKDMAGVDMDPETARGLFEEGATLVLLGVPEGTELGLDYKSWQVGPRFRGVKMIPPGLHFLHYSSCNANGGGEMGPKTGLFLFLQPREVQLARWNEKEEDLDFSPSQNQEEVDRVRAGLRDLDPFLGPYPYETLRKWVSLTDRLTQEVASGLQPLSGRICAFSDVIPELQLPHTKDREEQNLPRNDTECQSMREGLERLPRMRQRAGTELRFSHIPKQTYPPGATPAQITQYSMDLSYALDCLLESHYKQEPLHVLGELQFAFVCFLVGNVYEGFEHWKRLLALLCRAEAAMCARRDLYLGLIAVLYHQLGEVPADFFVDIVSQDNFLTSTLRDFFQFASGPGVDASLRKRAQKFKVHLTKKFRWNFEEDPDDCAPVVVQLPEGVTLE
;
A
#
# COMPACT_ATOMS: atom_id res chain seq x y z
N MET A 1 11.42 -10.38 14.34
CA MET A 1 10.98 -9.86 13.04
C MET A 1 11.37 -8.38 12.98
N PHE A 2 12.65 -8.10 12.75
CA PHE A 2 13.14 -6.72 12.69
C PHE A 2 12.98 -6.23 11.27
N VAL A 3 11.96 -5.41 11.03
CA VAL A 3 12.06 -4.40 9.97
C VAL A 3 13.32 -3.63 10.32
N SER A 4 14.33 -3.67 9.44
CA SER A 4 15.58 -2.92 9.65
C SER A 4 15.21 -1.50 10.09
N ARG A 5 15.81 -1.00 11.17
CA ARG A 5 15.55 0.37 11.68
C ARG A 5 15.66 1.42 10.56
N SER A 6 16.46 1.14 9.52
CA SER A 6 16.59 1.95 8.31
C SER A 6 15.30 2.00 7.46
N VAL A 7 14.53 0.92 7.37
CA VAL A 7 13.28 0.82 6.60
C VAL A 7 12.15 1.58 7.29
N LEU A 8 12.06 1.50 8.62
CA LEU A 8 11.10 2.29 9.39
C LEU A 8 11.40 3.80 9.29
N CYS A 9 12.69 4.17 9.32
CA CYS A 9 13.13 5.56 9.18
C CYS A 9 12.80 6.13 7.78
N VAL A 10 12.98 5.33 6.74
CA VAL A 10 12.69 5.68 5.34
C VAL A 10 11.17 5.74 5.10
N PHE A 11 10.40 4.85 5.73
CA PHE A 11 8.93 4.87 5.71
C PHE A 11 8.36 6.11 6.41
N VAL A 12 8.85 6.45 7.60
CA VAL A 12 8.43 7.65 8.33
C VAL A 12 8.77 8.90 7.54
N VAL A 13 10.00 9.05 7.05
CA VAL A 13 10.44 10.22 6.26
C VAL A 13 9.61 10.39 4.98
N THR A 14 9.15 9.31 4.38
CA THR A 14 8.43 9.33 3.10
C THR A 14 6.94 9.56 3.24
N VAL A 15 6.33 8.92 4.22
CA VAL A 15 4.95 9.24 4.61
C VAL A 15 4.89 10.72 5.05
N PHE A 16 5.96 11.22 5.70
CA PHE A 16 6.09 12.62 6.08
C PHE A 16 6.23 13.56 4.87
N PHE A 17 7.11 13.27 3.90
CA PHE A 17 7.31 14.12 2.72
C PHE A 17 6.21 13.98 1.65
N GLY A 18 5.58 12.81 1.51
CA GLY A 18 4.44 12.58 0.62
C GLY A 18 3.16 13.29 1.10
N ASN A 19 2.96 13.43 2.42
CA ASN A 19 1.85 14.23 2.95
C ASN A 19 2.12 15.75 2.84
N ILE A 20 3.38 16.18 2.79
CA ILE A 20 3.78 17.59 2.60
C ILE A 20 3.44 18.08 1.17
N THR A 21 3.48 17.22 0.15
CA THR A 21 3.21 17.61 -1.24
C THR A 21 1.72 17.58 -1.61
N TYR A 22 0.88 16.87 -0.85
CA TYR A 22 -0.53 16.63 -1.19
C TYR A 22 -1.57 17.37 -0.35
N SER A 23 -1.20 18.01 0.77
CA SER A 23 -2.15 18.65 1.69
C SER A 23 -2.09 20.18 1.66
N ARG A 24 -3.20 20.83 1.27
CA ARG A 24 -3.40 22.29 1.35
C ARG A 24 -3.77 22.80 2.77
N ARG A 25 -3.48 22.08 3.86
CA ARG A 25 -3.79 22.53 5.24
C ARG A 25 -2.58 23.17 5.93
N LYS A 26 -2.81 24.27 6.68
CA LYS A 26 -1.83 24.90 7.57
C LYS A 26 -1.58 24.00 8.80
N CYS A 27 -0.61 23.10 8.76
CA CYS A 27 -0.16 22.42 9.98
C CYS A 27 0.78 23.33 10.80
N ASN A 28 0.81 23.19 12.12
CA ASN A 28 1.81 23.84 12.97
C ASN A 28 3.12 23.05 12.92
N TYR A 29 3.83 23.17 11.79
CA TYR A 29 5.04 22.40 11.49
C TYR A 29 6.17 22.56 12.52
N SER A 30 6.16 23.66 13.30
CA SER A 30 7.11 23.93 14.38
C SER A 30 7.13 22.85 15.46
N GLU A 31 5.95 22.34 15.83
CA GLU A 31 5.76 21.43 16.95
C GLU A 31 6.18 20.01 16.57
N ILE A 32 5.82 19.58 15.35
CA ILE A 32 6.20 18.27 14.81
C ILE A 32 7.72 18.21 14.56
N LEU A 33 8.30 19.29 14.01
CA LEU A 33 9.76 19.35 13.80
C LEU A 33 10.53 19.42 15.12
N SER A 34 10.01 20.02 16.19
CA SER A 34 10.69 19.96 17.49
C SER A 34 10.74 18.55 18.06
N THR A 35 9.71 17.74 17.82
CA THR A 35 9.61 16.36 18.31
C THR A 35 10.60 15.41 17.64
N TYR A 36 10.88 15.60 16.35
CA TYR A 36 11.72 14.67 15.57
C TYR A 36 13.12 15.19 15.23
N LYS A 37 13.45 16.45 15.57
CA LYS A 37 14.76 17.08 15.29
C LYS A 37 15.93 16.30 15.88
N GLU A 38 15.81 15.83 17.12
CA GLU A 38 16.87 15.05 17.75
C GLU A 38 17.01 13.66 17.14
N LEU A 39 15.89 13.02 16.80
CA LEU A 39 15.86 11.68 16.20
C LEU A 39 16.54 11.66 14.83
N ILE A 40 16.29 12.67 14.00
CA ILE A 40 16.94 12.82 12.69
C ILE A 40 18.44 13.11 12.83
N LEU A 41 18.84 13.91 13.83
CA LEU A 41 20.26 14.23 14.08
C LEU A 41 21.04 13.04 14.64
N ILE A 42 20.43 12.27 15.56
CA ILE A 42 21.01 11.06 16.14
C ILE A 42 21.19 9.98 15.06
N GLU A 43 20.22 9.80 14.17
CA GLU A 43 20.36 8.78 13.12
C GLU A 43 21.35 9.17 12.00
N LEU A 44 21.53 10.47 11.73
CA LEU A 44 22.62 10.95 10.87
C LEU A 44 24.00 10.75 11.52
N GLN A 45 24.10 10.83 12.85
CA GLN A 45 25.31 10.48 13.59
C GLN A 45 25.56 8.96 13.61
N ASN A 46 24.50 8.15 13.72
CA ASN A 46 24.56 6.67 13.72
C ASN A 46 24.94 6.08 12.36
N LEU A 47 24.76 6.82 11.25
CA LEU A 47 25.30 6.46 9.92
C LEU A 47 26.84 6.56 9.83
N ASN A 48 27.52 6.84 10.95
CA ASN A 48 28.97 6.90 11.11
C ASN A 48 29.65 7.94 10.19
N LEU A 49 28.99 9.08 9.97
CA LEU A 49 29.46 10.19 9.12
C LEU A 49 30.32 11.23 9.86
N THR A 50 30.60 11.04 11.15
CA THR A 50 31.28 12.03 12.01
C THR A 50 32.49 11.49 12.77
N GLY A 51 33.11 10.40 12.29
CA GLY A 51 34.40 9.97 12.83
C GLY A 51 35.48 11.04 12.58
N THR A 52 36.09 11.57 13.63
CA THR A 52 37.29 12.40 13.51
C THR A 52 38.47 11.50 13.18
N TYR A 53 38.78 11.33 11.89
CA TYR A 53 39.94 10.55 11.45
C TYR A 53 41.21 11.41 11.44
N SER A 54 42.01 11.27 12.48
CA SER A 54 43.36 11.82 12.55
C SER A 54 44.36 10.86 11.90
N THR A 55 44.49 10.89 10.57
CA THR A 55 45.73 10.55 9.83
C THR A 55 45.51 10.64 8.31
N LEU A 56 46.50 11.20 7.62
CA LEU A 56 46.44 11.57 6.19
C LEU A 56 46.50 10.40 5.18
N LYS A 57 46.35 9.13 5.60
CA LYS A 57 46.57 7.95 4.73
C LYS A 57 45.37 7.02 4.48
N GLU A 58 44.19 7.29 5.01
CA GLU A 58 42.96 6.53 4.69
C GLU A 58 41.84 7.45 4.21
N LYS A 59 42.00 8.04 3.02
CA LYS A 59 41.03 8.98 2.44
C LYS A 59 40.19 8.42 1.30
N ASP A 60 40.10 7.11 1.19
CA ASP A 60 39.19 6.42 0.26
C ASP A 60 38.32 5.43 1.00
N ARG A 61 37.07 5.83 1.28
CA ARG A 61 35.87 4.96 1.39
C ARG A 61 34.63 5.84 1.54
N CYS A 62 33.94 6.06 0.43
CA CYS A 62 32.53 6.44 0.44
C CYS A 62 31.73 5.25 1.03
N PRO A 63 30.60 5.44 1.74
CA PRO A 63 29.85 4.31 2.28
C PRO A 63 29.29 3.44 1.15
N SER A 64 28.79 2.22 1.48
CA SER A 64 28.38 1.21 0.49
C SER A 64 27.44 1.77 -0.58
N VAL A 65 27.37 1.13 -1.77
CA VAL A 65 26.49 1.57 -2.89
C VAL A 65 25.05 1.85 -2.42
N LYS A 66 24.56 1.07 -1.44
CA LYS A 66 23.25 1.27 -0.80
C LYS A 66 23.16 2.59 -0.01
N VAL A 67 24.19 2.96 0.73
CA VAL A 67 24.24 4.24 1.47
C VAL A 67 24.39 5.42 0.52
N GLN A 68 25.19 5.30 -0.54
CA GLN A 68 25.29 6.34 -1.57
C GLN A 68 23.94 6.61 -2.27
N HIS A 69 23.15 5.56 -2.49
CA HIS A 69 21.82 5.67 -3.08
C HIS A 69 20.85 6.41 -2.14
N ILE A 70 20.83 6.04 -0.85
CA ILE A 70 20.03 6.72 0.18
C ILE A 70 20.42 8.20 0.28
N LEU A 71 21.72 8.52 0.29
CA LEU A 71 22.22 9.89 0.32
C LEU A 71 21.82 10.70 -0.93
N ARG A 72 21.71 10.07 -2.11
CA ARG A 72 21.20 10.71 -3.34
C ARG A 72 19.70 11.00 -3.27
N SER A 73 18.88 10.07 -2.77
CA SER A 73 17.43 10.30 -2.58
C SER A 73 17.15 11.40 -1.57
N ILE A 74 17.85 11.38 -0.43
CA ILE A 74 17.79 12.45 0.58
C ILE A 74 18.17 13.81 -0.03
N TYR A 75 19.23 13.86 -0.84
CA TYR A 75 19.64 15.08 -1.53
C TYR A 75 18.58 15.56 -2.54
N GLY A 76 17.97 14.65 -3.32
CA GLY A 76 16.89 14.98 -4.26
C GLY A 76 15.68 15.62 -3.58
N MET A 77 15.20 15.03 -2.49
CA MET A 77 14.13 15.60 -1.67
C MET A 77 14.51 16.96 -1.07
N THR A 78 15.75 17.12 -0.61
CA THR A 78 16.30 18.39 -0.09
C THR A 78 16.24 19.50 -1.16
N GLN A 79 16.48 19.18 -2.44
CA GLN A 79 16.39 20.15 -3.54
C GLN A 79 14.94 20.48 -3.94
N LEU A 80 14.03 19.50 -3.91
CA LEU A 80 12.60 19.71 -4.14
C LEU A 80 12.00 20.69 -3.12
N LEU A 81 12.34 20.50 -1.84
CA LEU A 81 11.91 21.40 -0.74
C LEU A 81 12.46 22.83 -0.90
N LYS A 82 13.67 22.99 -1.45
CA LYS A 82 14.24 24.31 -1.77
C LYS A 82 13.54 25.00 -2.93
N CYS A 83 13.09 24.24 -3.93
CA CYS A 83 12.38 24.79 -5.09
C CYS A 83 10.95 25.24 -4.74
N GLN A 84 10.34 24.66 -3.69
CA GLN A 84 8.93 24.87 -3.33
C GLN A 84 8.62 26.11 -2.46
N GLY A 85 9.54 27.03 -2.12
CA GLY A 85 9.15 28.12 -1.22
C GLY A 85 9.91 29.45 -1.26
N LYS A 86 9.16 30.55 -1.42
CA LYS A 86 9.40 31.82 -0.71
C LYS A 86 8.34 31.94 0.41
N GLY A 87 8.77 32.12 1.66
CA GLY A 87 7.86 32.27 2.81
C GLY A 87 8.52 32.07 4.19
N LYS A 88 7.76 32.29 5.28
CA LYS A 88 8.20 32.22 6.69
C LYS A 88 8.84 30.85 7.06
N TRP A 89 8.35 29.78 6.43
CA TRP A 89 8.87 28.40 6.48
C TRP A 89 10.37 28.29 6.15
N HIS A 90 10.88 29.09 5.20
CA HIS A 90 12.27 29.06 4.76
C HIS A 90 13.27 29.54 5.85
N ARG A 91 12.82 30.31 6.86
CA ARG A 91 13.69 30.77 7.96
C ARG A 91 13.94 29.69 9.02
N GLU A 92 13.02 28.74 9.20
CA GLU A 92 13.07 27.74 10.29
C GLU A 92 13.73 26.42 9.84
N ILE A 93 13.44 25.95 8.63
CA ILE A 93 14.03 24.72 8.07
C ILE A 93 15.24 24.96 7.15
N GLY A 94 15.49 26.19 6.73
CA GLY A 94 16.56 26.52 5.78
C GLY A 94 17.97 26.19 6.30
N LYS A 95 18.21 26.34 7.61
CA LYS A 95 19.51 26.01 8.24
C LYS A 95 19.74 24.49 8.32
N PRO A 96 18.80 23.66 8.82
CA PRO A 96 18.91 22.20 8.77
C PRO A 96 19.13 21.65 7.36
N VAL A 97 18.32 22.10 6.39
CA VAL A 97 18.39 21.68 4.98
C VAL A 97 19.74 22.09 4.35
N ALA A 98 20.26 23.28 4.67
CA ALA A 98 21.58 23.71 4.20
C ALA A 98 22.73 22.92 4.86
N LYS A 99 22.62 22.60 6.15
CA LYS A 99 23.63 21.83 6.89
C LYS A 99 23.67 20.37 6.42
N MET A 100 22.51 19.80 6.09
CA MET A 100 22.36 18.47 5.52
C MET A 100 22.96 18.38 4.11
N GLU A 101 22.74 19.40 3.26
CA GLU A 101 23.43 19.51 1.97
C GLU A 101 24.95 19.66 2.12
N GLN A 102 25.41 20.45 3.09
CA GLN A 102 26.84 20.63 3.35
C GLN A 102 27.50 19.31 3.80
N LEU A 103 26.89 18.58 4.74
CA LEU A 103 27.35 17.25 5.19
C LEU A 103 27.43 16.23 4.05
N ILE A 104 26.44 16.21 3.15
CA ILE A 104 26.43 15.31 1.98
C ILE A 104 27.55 15.69 1.00
N ARG A 105 27.79 16.99 0.77
CA ARG A 105 28.83 17.47 -0.15
C ARG A 105 30.26 17.31 0.41
N GLU A 106 30.45 17.50 1.71
CA GLU A 106 31.76 17.40 2.37
C GLU A 106 32.23 15.95 2.48
N ASN A 107 31.31 15.01 2.74
CA ASN A 107 31.64 13.60 2.96
C ASN A 107 31.52 12.70 1.71
N CYS A 108 30.96 13.19 0.59
CA CYS A 108 30.80 12.39 -0.63
C CYS A 108 31.30 13.15 -1.88
N ARG A 109 32.62 13.08 -2.17
CA ARG A 109 33.24 13.76 -3.32
C ARG A 109 32.84 13.23 -4.72
N HIS A 110 32.33 11.99 -4.82
CA HIS A 110 32.05 11.30 -6.09
C HIS A 110 30.57 11.13 -6.45
N ILE A 111 29.65 11.83 -5.77
CA ILE A 111 28.28 11.94 -6.30
C ILE A 111 28.34 12.85 -7.52
N VAL A 112 28.68 12.29 -8.69
CA VAL A 112 28.60 12.97 -9.98
C VAL A 112 27.13 13.21 -10.29
N LEU A 113 26.60 14.31 -9.76
CA LEU A 113 25.27 14.82 -10.08
C LEU A 113 25.32 15.42 -11.48
N THR A 114 24.80 14.71 -12.48
CA THR A 114 24.73 15.24 -13.84
C THR A 114 23.84 16.48 -13.87
N LYS A 115 24.22 17.51 -14.64
CA LYS A 115 23.44 18.75 -14.86
C LYS A 115 21.96 18.49 -15.24
N ARG A 116 21.64 17.31 -15.78
CA ARG A 116 20.27 16.86 -16.12
C ARG A 116 19.34 16.73 -14.91
N GLN A 117 19.81 16.29 -13.74
CA GLN A 117 18.96 16.11 -12.56
C GLN A 117 18.56 17.42 -11.87
N LYS A 118 19.45 18.44 -11.88
CA LYS A 118 19.11 19.78 -11.37
C LYS A 118 18.01 20.46 -12.20
N ASN A 119 18.01 20.23 -13.52
CA ASN A 119 17.01 20.81 -14.41
C ASN A 119 15.72 19.98 -14.48
N ALA A 120 15.78 18.65 -14.31
CA ALA A 120 14.61 17.78 -14.34
C ALA A 120 13.64 18.03 -13.16
N SER A 121 14.15 18.28 -11.95
CA SER A 121 13.33 18.51 -10.76
C SER A 121 12.52 19.82 -10.82
N CYS A 122 13.09 20.88 -11.43
CA CYS A 122 12.36 22.13 -11.68
C CYS A 122 11.41 22.03 -12.89
N TYR A 123 11.78 21.31 -13.95
CA TYR A 123 10.91 21.11 -15.14
C TYR A 123 9.68 20.24 -14.84
N VAL A 124 9.78 19.28 -13.92
CA VAL A 124 8.63 18.47 -13.47
C VAL A 124 7.62 19.36 -12.73
N LEU A 125 8.07 20.33 -11.95
CA LEU A 125 7.19 21.34 -11.32
C LEU A 125 6.58 22.31 -12.34
N GLU A 126 7.32 22.72 -13.37
CA GLU A 126 6.79 23.53 -14.46
C GLU A 126 5.76 22.76 -15.29
N LEU A 127 5.97 21.46 -15.52
CA LEU A 127 5.01 20.57 -16.19
C LEU A 127 3.79 20.25 -15.31
N CYS A 128 3.93 20.14 -13.99
CA CYS A 128 2.80 20.04 -13.07
C CYS A 128 1.98 21.35 -13.04
N ASN A 129 2.64 22.51 -13.03
CA ASN A 129 1.96 23.81 -13.09
C ASN A 129 1.38 24.13 -14.49
N LEU A 130 1.97 23.61 -15.57
CA LEU A 130 1.45 23.74 -16.94
C LEU A 130 0.34 22.72 -17.25
N ALA A 131 0.33 21.56 -16.59
CA ALA A 131 -0.76 20.59 -16.65
C ALA A 131 -2.03 21.09 -15.92
N GLU A 132 -1.88 22.03 -14.98
CA GLU A 132 -3.00 22.76 -14.36
C GLU A 132 -3.62 23.84 -15.30
N GLY A 133 -3.06 24.05 -16.50
CA GLY A 133 -3.42 25.16 -17.39
C GLY A 133 -4.19 24.84 -18.68
N LYS A 134 -4.56 23.59 -18.98
CA LYS A 134 -5.33 23.27 -20.21
C LYS A 134 -6.47 22.29 -19.98
N HIS A 135 -7.66 22.85 -19.84
CA HIS A 135 -8.99 22.27 -20.14
C HIS A 135 -9.19 20.80 -19.78
N ILE A 136 -9.47 20.55 -18.49
CA ILE A 136 -10.65 19.76 -18.12
C ILE A 136 -11.67 20.77 -17.63
N LYS A 137 -12.50 21.25 -18.55
CA LYS A 137 -13.76 21.90 -18.17
C LYS A 137 -14.67 20.77 -17.64
N ASP A 138 -15.15 21.00 -16.43
CA ASP A 138 -16.39 20.49 -15.85
C ASP A 138 -16.42 19.02 -15.41
N MET A 139 -16.19 18.81 -14.10
CA MET A 139 -17.04 18.01 -13.20
C MET A 139 -16.63 18.23 -11.72
N ALA A 140 -16.38 19.49 -11.37
CA ALA A 140 -16.31 19.91 -9.96
C ALA A 140 -17.74 20.21 -9.51
N GLY A 141 -18.31 19.34 -8.67
CA GLY A 141 -19.69 19.43 -8.18
C GLY A 141 -20.70 18.97 -9.23
N VAL A 142 -21.12 17.71 -9.17
CA VAL A 142 -22.24 17.26 -9.99
C VAL A 142 -23.50 17.90 -9.39
N ASP A 143 -24.03 18.89 -10.11
CA ASP A 143 -25.42 19.33 -10.00
C ASP A 143 -26.27 18.14 -10.50
N MET A 144 -26.47 17.15 -9.63
CA MET A 144 -27.32 16.00 -9.90
C MET A 144 -28.74 16.52 -10.03
N ASP A 145 -29.40 16.23 -11.14
CA ASP A 145 -30.75 16.75 -11.34
C ASP A 145 -31.68 16.23 -10.22
N PRO A 146 -32.63 17.05 -9.75
CA PRO A 146 -33.45 16.69 -8.61
C PRO A 146 -34.31 15.43 -8.81
N GLU A 147 -34.61 15.03 -10.05
CA GLU A 147 -35.38 13.82 -10.34
C GLU A 147 -34.53 12.57 -10.15
N THR A 148 -33.31 12.57 -10.72
CA THR A 148 -32.32 11.51 -10.49
C THR A 148 -31.99 11.38 -9.01
N ALA A 149 -31.79 12.48 -8.28
CA ALA A 149 -31.53 12.44 -6.84
C ALA A 149 -32.69 11.79 -6.05
N ARG A 150 -33.95 12.08 -6.41
CA ARG A 150 -35.12 11.45 -5.81
C ARG A 150 -35.18 9.95 -6.12
N GLY A 151 -34.95 9.56 -7.38
CA GLY A 151 -34.92 8.16 -7.78
C GLY A 151 -33.81 7.38 -7.06
N LEU A 152 -32.61 7.94 -6.95
CA LEU A 152 -31.50 7.32 -6.23
C LEU A 152 -31.73 7.25 -4.72
N PHE A 153 -32.46 8.20 -4.14
CA PHE A 153 -32.84 8.15 -2.73
C PHE A 153 -33.83 7.03 -2.45
N GLU A 154 -34.75 6.77 -3.38
CA GLU A 154 -35.77 5.72 -3.26
C GLU A 154 -35.21 4.32 -3.56
N GLU A 155 -34.33 4.19 -4.55
CA GLU A 155 -33.79 2.90 -5.00
C GLU A 155 -32.47 2.51 -4.32
N GLY A 156 -31.66 3.50 -3.94
CA GLY A 156 -30.35 3.28 -3.34
C GLY A 156 -30.44 2.76 -1.90
N ALA A 157 -29.42 2.02 -1.49
CA ALA A 157 -29.23 1.68 -0.10
C ALA A 157 -28.84 2.90 0.73
N THR A 158 -29.08 2.83 2.04
CA THR A 158 -28.70 3.85 3.01
C THR A 158 -27.98 3.22 4.20
N LEU A 159 -26.81 3.75 4.52
CA LEU A 159 -26.10 3.47 5.77
C LEU A 159 -26.48 4.55 6.78
N VAL A 160 -27.13 4.19 7.88
CA VAL A 160 -27.43 5.08 9.00
C VAL A 160 -26.43 4.77 10.11
N LEU A 161 -25.54 5.73 10.39
CA LEU A 161 -24.43 5.61 11.32
C LEU A 161 -24.65 6.58 12.49
N LEU A 162 -25.04 6.04 13.64
CA LEU A 162 -25.43 6.84 14.81
C LEU A 162 -24.28 6.95 15.81
N GLY A 163 -24.07 8.16 16.34
CA GLY A 163 -23.11 8.38 17.43
C GLY A 163 -21.64 8.40 17.01
N VAL A 164 -21.34 8.44 15.71
CA VAL A 164 -19.96 8.55 15.24
C VAL A 164 -19.35 9.88 15.72
N PRO A 165 -18.18 9.88 16.40
CA PRO A 165 -17.57 11.09 16.93
C PRO A 165 -17.24 12.11 15.83
N GLU A 166 -17.50 13.39 16.11
CA GLU A 166 -17.12 14.49 15.22
C GLU A 166 -15.60 14.53 15.04
N GLY A 167 -15.15 14.64 13.79
CA GLY A 167 -13.73 14.60 13.43
C GLY A 167 -13.22 13.23 13.01
N THR A 168 -13.98 12.15 13.27
CA THR A 168 -13.69 10.81 12.75
C THR A 168 -13.55 10.88 11.24
N GLU A 169 -12.48 10.33 10.68
CA GLU A 169 -12.42 10.12 9.24
C GLU A 169 -13.32 8.94 8.91
N LEU A 170 -14.31 9.13 8.04
CA LEU A 170 -15.18 8.09 7.54
C LEU A 170 -15.07 8.09 6.02
N GLY A 171 -14.95 6.93 5.41
CA GLY A 171 -14.97 6.78 3.97
C GLY A 171 -15.82 5.61 3.52
N LEU A 172 -16.31 5.75 2.29
CA LEU A 172 -17.02 4.72 1.58
C LEU A 172 -16.38 4.61 0.21
N ASP A 173 -15.86 3.43 -0.09
CA ASP A 173 -15.05 3.15 -1.26
C ASP A 173 -13.85 4.12 -1.34
N TYR A 174 -13.78 4.90 -2.41
CA TYR A 174 -12.64 5.78 -2.71
C TYR A 174 -12.64 7.11 -1.99
N LYS A 175 -13.76 7.51 -1.39
CA LYS A 175 -13.88 8.85 -0.80
C LYS A 175 -13.93 8.77 0.71
N SER A 176 -13.19 9.65 1.36
CA SER A 176 -13.27 9.88 2.80
C SER A 176 -13.63 11.33 3.11
N TRP A 177 -14.25 11.51 4.26
CA TRP A 177 -14.70 12.78 4.79
C TRP A 177 -14.41 12.83 6.29
N GLN A 178 -14.33 14.04 6.84
CA GLN A 178 -14.38 14.22 8.29
C GLN A 178 -15.84 14.33 8.72
N VAL A 179 -16.23 13.48 9.67
CA VAL A 179 -17.58 13.45 10.22
C VAL A 179 -17.86 14.78 10.93
N GLY A 180 -18.95 15.44 10.53
CA GLY A 180 -19.44 16.67 11.18
C GLY A 180 -20.49 16.38 12.25
N PRO A 181 -20.90 17.39 13.04
CA PRO A 181 -21.76 17.21 14.21
C PRO A 181 -23.17 16.68 13.87
N ARG A 182 -23.64 17.00 12.66
CA ARG A 182 -24.95 16.62 12.13
C ARG A 182 -24.91 15.34 11.30
N PHE A 183 -23.75 14.78 10.99
CA PHE A 183 -23.66 13.62 10.13
C PHE A 183 -24.31 12.40 10.79
N ARG A 184 -25.11 11.66 10.03
CA ARG A 184 -25.81 10.44 10.49
C ARG A 184 -25.72 9.30 9.49
N GLY A 185 -24.90 9.40 8.44
CA GLY A 185 -24.72 8.32 7.48
C GLY A 185 -24.67 8.77 6.01
N VAL A 186 -24.80 7.79 5.11
CA VAL A 186 -24.68 7.96 3.66
C VAL A 186 -25.89 7.37 2.96
N LYS A 187 -26.50 8.13 2.03
CA LYS A 187 -27.68 7.77 1.25
C LYS A 187 -27.34 7.58 -0.23
N MET A 188 -28.29 7.05 -0.98
CA MET A 188 -28.19 6.87 -2.44
C MET A 188 -27.05 5.94 -2.84
N ILE A 189 -26.75 4.93 -2.04
CA ILE A 189 -25.66 4.01 -2.31
C ILE A 189 -26.14 2.99 -3.33
N PRO A 190 -25.44 2.80 -4.47
CA PRO A 190 -25.84 1.80 -5.43
C PRO A 190 -25.79 0.39 -4.82
N PRO A 191 -26.59 -0.56 -5.29
CA PRO A 191 -26.52 -1.93 -4.81
C PRO A 191 -25.20 -2.59 -5.24
N GLY A 192 -24.70 -3.50 -4.40
CA GLY A 192 -23.48 -4.27 -4.65
C GLY A 192 -22.46 -4.14 -3.54
N LEU A 193 -21.20 -4.45 -3.90
CA LEU A 193 -20.08 -4.45 -2.97
C LEU A 193 -19.59 -3.03 -2.69
N HIS A 194 -19.39 -2.70 -1.42
CA HIS A 194 -18.80 -1.45 -0.94
C HIS A 194 -17.78 -1.71 0.15
N PHE A 195 -16.83 -0.80 0.32
CA PHE A 195 -15.86 -0.85 1.43
C PHE A 195 -16.04 0.37 2.32
N LEU A 196 -16.65 0.16 3.48
CA LEU A 196 -16.77 1.17 4.52
C LEU A 196 -15.46 1.18 5.31
N HIS A 197 -14.88 2.35 5.54
CA HIS A 197 -13.68 2.50 6.36
C HIS A 197 -13.77 3.74 7.24
N TYR A 198 -13.08 3.73 8.38
CA TYR A 198 -13.01 4.86 9.28
C TYR A 198 -11.71 4.85 10.09
N SER A 199 -11.36 6.00 10.62
CA SER A 199 -10.26 6.20 11.56
C SER A 199 -10.77 7.08 12.68
N SER A 200 -10.93 6.49 13.87
CA SER A 200 -11.46 7.16 15.07
C SER A 200 -10.62 8.41 15.37
N CYS A 201 -11.27 9.50 15.76
CA CYS A 201 -10.56 10.67 16.26
C CYS A 201 -10.51 10.65 17.79
N ASN A 202 -9.39 11.09 18.37
CA ASN A 202 -9.32 11.25 19.81
C ASN A 202 -10.22 12.42 20.28
N ALA A 203 -11.13 12.13 21.22
CA ALA A 203 -12.05 13.11 21.80
C ALA A 203 -11.35 14.32 22.47
N ASN A 204 -10.07 14.18 22.84
CA ASN A 204 -9.30 15.23 23.54
C ASN A 204 -8.63 16.28 22.62
N GLY A 205 -8.98 16.34 21.33
CA GLY A 205 -8.67 17.50 20.48
C GLY A 205 -7.24 17.58 19.93
N GLY A 206 -6.45 16.51 20.01
CA GLY A 206 -5.07 16.46 19.50
C GLY A 206 -4.93 16.33 17.98
N GLY A 207 -6.04 16.09 17.26
CA GLY A 207 -6.03 15.89 15.80
C GLY A 207 -5.36 14.58 15.34
N GLU A 208 -4.96 13.71 16.27
CA GLU A 208 -4.43 12.38 15.99
C GLU A 208 -5.59 11.44 15.62
N MET A 209 -5.45 10.81 14.45
CA MET A 209 -6.39 9.79 13.97
C MET A 209 -5.86 8.42 14.36
N GLY A 210 -6.78 7.58 14.84
CA GLY A 210 -6.53 6.18 15.11
C GLY A 210 -6.21 5.38 13.85
N PRO A 211 -5.88 4.09 14.00
CA PRO A 211 -5.72 3.20 12.87
C PRO A 211 -6.97 3.17 12.00
N LYS A 212 -6.77 2.91 10.70
CA LYS A 212 -7.89 2.66 9.81
C LYS A 212 -8.47 1.27 10.05
N THR A 213 -9.78 1.22 10.22
CA THR A 213 -10.58 0.01 10.24
C THR A 213 -11.52 0.07 9.06
N GLY A 214 -11.73 -1.06 8.38
CA GLY A 214 -12.71 -1.17 7.32
C GLY A 214 -13.44 -2.49 7.31
N LEU A 215 -14.48 -2.54 6.51
CA LEU A 215 -15.29 -3.73 6.30
C LEU A 215 -15.93 -3.69 4.91
N PHE A 216 -16.03 -4.86 4.30
CA PHE A 216 -16.79 -5.02 3.06
C PHE A 216 -18.26 -5.25 3.37
N LEU A 217 -19.10 -4.43 2.73
CA LEU A 217 -20.55 -4.50 2.79
C LEU A 217 -21.08 -4.95 1.42
N PHE A 218 -22.13 -5.76 1.42
CA PHE A 218 -22.88 -6.08 0.21
C PHE A 218 -24.31 -5.58 0.39
N LEU A 219 -24.66 -4.51 -0.32
CA LEU A 219 -25.91 -3.78 -0.14
C LEU A 219 -26.91 -4.15 -1.23
N GLN A 220 -28.14 -4.44 -0.82
CA GLN A 220 -29.27 -4.67 -1.70
C GLN A 220 -29.98 -3.37 -2.07
N PRO A 221 -30.76 -3.34 -3.16
CA PRO A 221 -31.61 -2.19 -3.48
C PRO A 221 -32.52 -1.84 -2.28
N ARG A 222 -32.60 -0.54 -1.96
CA ARG A 222 -33.44 0.01 -0.86
C ARG A 222 -33.11 -0.54 0.54
N GLU A 223 -31.96 -1.16 0.72
CA GLU A 223 -31.53 -1.66 2.02
C GLU A 223 -31.20 -0.50 2.96
N VAL A 224 -31.59 -0.63 4.23
CA VAL A 224 -31.20 0.30 5.29
C VAL A 224 -30.36 -0.48 6.29
N GLN A 225 -29.06 -0.16 6.34
CA GLN A 225 -28.13 -0.71 7.32
C GLN A 225 -27.96 0.30 8.45
N LEU A 226 -28.22 -0.13 9.67
CA LEU A 226 -28.17 0.66 10.88
C LEU A 226 -26.98 0.24 11.76
N ALA A 227 -26.05 1.16 11.98
CA ALA A 227 -24.97 0.96 12.92
C ALA A 227 -24.93 2.04 14.00
N ARG A 228 -24.50 1.66 15.20
CA ARG A 228 -24.25 2.59 16.30
C ARG A 228 -22.79 2.51 16.71
N TRP A 229 -22.16 3.67 16.87
CA TRP A 229 -20.80 3.76 17.38
C TRP A 229 -20.73 3.23 18.82
N ASN A 230 -19.80 2.33 19.08
CA ASN A 230 -19.44 1.86 20.39
C ASN A 230 -18.17 2.59 20.84
N GLU A 231 -18.30 3.51 21.78
CA GLU A 231 -17.18 4.33 22.28
C GLU A 231 -16.07 3.51 22.94
N LYS A 232 -16.38 2.33 23.50
CA LYS A 232 -15.37 1.49 24.17
C LYS A 232 -14.50 0.72 23.19
N GLU A 233 -15.12 0.22 22.13
CA GLU A 233 -14.43 -0.56 21.09
C GLU A 233 -13.92 0.32 19.95
N GLU A 234 -14.29 1.60 19.93
CA GLU A 234 -14.05 2.55 18.83
C GLU A 234 -14.49 1.96 17.47
N ASP A 235 -15.66 1.33 17.47
CA ASP A 235 -16.16 0.52 16.36
C ASP A 235 -17.65 0.76 16.07
N LEU A 236 -18.09 0.46 14.85
CA LEU A 236 -19.49 0.48 14.44
C LEU A 236 -20.17 -0.85 14.74
N ASP A 237 -21.10 -0.86 15.69
CA ASP A 237 -21.93 -2.02 15.97
C ASP A 237 -23.13 -2.08 15.01
N PHE A 238 -23.17 -3.13 14.17
CA PHE A 238 -24.23 -3.42 13.21
C PHE A 238 -25.32 -4.36 13.75
N SER A 239 -25.27 -4.72 15.04
CA SER A 239 -26.37 -5.47 15.69
C SER A 239 -27.75 -4.81 15.50
N PRO A 240 -27.90 -3.46 15.46
CA PRO A 240 -29.20 -2.85 15.19
C PRO A 240 -29.76 -3.14 13.80
N SER A 241 -28.91 -3.37 12.78
CA SER A 241 -29.35 -3.82 11.45
C SER A 241 -30.03 -5.18 11.46
N GLN A 242 -29.74 -6.02 12.46
CA GLN A 242 -30.35 -7.35 12.57
C GLN A 242 -31.75 -7.29 13.21
N ASN A 243 -32.14 -6.14 13.76
CA ASN A 243 -33.46 -5.93 14.37
C ASN A 243 -34.41 -5.27 13.35
N GLN A 244 -35.30 -6.08 12.76
CA GLN A 244 -36.21 -5.62 11.71
C GLN A 244 -37.13 -4.48 12.16
N GLU A 245 -37.58 -4.47 13.43
CA GLU A 245 -38.45 -3.41 13.95
C GLU A 245 -37.72 -2.06 14.03
N GLU A 246 -36.43 -2.07 14.40
CA GLU A 246 -35.62 -0.86 14.41
C GLU A 246 -35.35 -0.35 12.99
N VAL A 247 -35.01 -1.26 12.08
CA VAL A 247 -34.78 -0.94 10.67
C VAL A 247 -36.04 -0.35 10.03
N ASP A 248 -37.21 -0.94 10.27
CA ASP A 248 -38.48 -0.45 9.72
C ASP A 248 -38.88 0.91 10.28
N ARG A 249 -38.62 1.15 11.58
CA ARG A 249 -38.81 2.48 12.18
C ARG A 249 -37.91 3.53 11.54
N VAL A 250 -36.62 3.22 11.34
CA VAL A 250 -35.67 4.13 10.68
C VAL A 250 -36.06 4.36 9.21
N ARG A 251 -36.47 3.30 8.50
CA ARG A 251 -36.95 3.38 7.11
C ARG A 251 -38.18 4.28 6.99
N ALA A 252 -39.14 4.18 7.92
CA ALA A 252 -40.31 5.06 7.93
C ALA A 252 -39.95 6.54 8.14
N GLY A 253 -38.91 6.82 8.92
CA GLY A 253 -38.39 8.17 9.19
C GLY A 253 -37.27 8.64 8.25
N LEU A 254 -36.96 7.91 7.17
CA LEU A 254 -35.77 8.18 6.37
C LEU A 254 -35.78 9.56 5.71
N ARG A 255 -36.97 10.07 5.36
CA ARG A 255 -37.15 11.42 4.80
C ARG A 255 -36.77 12.52 5.80
N ASP A 256 -37.03 12.31 7.09
CA ASP A 256 -36.65 13.27 8.13
C ASP A 256 -35.14 13.21 8.42
N LEU A 257 -34.51 12.06 8.16
CA LEU A 257 -33.06 11.87 8.25
C LEU A 257 -32.30 12.44 7.05
N ASP A 258 -32.97 12.67 5.91
CA ASP A 258 -32.35 13.09 4.65
C ASP A 258 -31.37 14.28 4.76
N PRO A 259 -31.65 15.35 5.55
CA PRO A 259 -30.73 16.48 5.73
C PRO A 259 -29.44 16.14 6.50
N PHE A 260 -29.37 14.97 7.13
CA PHE A 260 -28.26 14.50 7.95
C PHE A 260 -27.44 13.40 7.26
N LEU A 261 -27.87 12.97 6.07
CA LEU A 261 -27.24 11.91 5.27
C LEU A 261 -26.47 12.52 4.09
N GLY A 262 -25.20 12.13 3.97
CA GLY A 262 -24.36 12.52 2.84
C GLY A 262 -24.72 11.73 1.57
N PRO A 263 -24.73 12.34 0.38
CA PRO A 263 -24.92 11.61 -0.87
C PRO A 263 -23.70 10.73 -1.18
N TYR A 264 -23.92 9.51 -1.69
CA TYR A 264 -22.85 8.68 -2.22
C TYR A 264 -22.08 9.40 -3.36
N PRO A 265 -20.74 9.31 -3.42
CA PRO A 265 -19.93 10.00 -4.42
C PRO A 265 -19.89 9.27 -5.76
N TYR A 266 -20.92 9.51 -6.59
CA TYR A 266 -21.06 8.92 -7.92
C TYR A 266 -19.90 9.26 -8.88
N GLU A 267 -19.16 10.33 -8.64
CA GLU A 267 -17.95 10.68 -9.41
C GLU A 267 -16.85 9.61 -9.30
N THR A 268 -16.81 8.86 -8.19
CA THR A 268 -15.83 7.78 -7.98
C THR A 268 -16.38 6.39 -8.27
N LEU A 269 -17.68 6.24 -8.56
CA LEU A 269 -18.33 4.93 -8.74
C LEU A 269 -17.66 4.09 -9.84
N ARG A 270 -17.37 4.70 -10.99
CA ARG A 270 -16.73 3.98 -12.12
C ARG A 270 -15.36 3.42 -11.74
N LYS A 271 -14.60 4.15 -10.92
CA LYS A 271 -13.31 3.70 -10.43
C LYS A 271 -13.48 2.52 -9.48
N TRP A 272 -14.38 2.66 -8.51
CA TRP A 272 -14.70 1.60 -7.56
C TRP A 272 -15.07 0.29 -8.25
N VAL A 273 -16.06 0.34 -9.17
CA VAL A 273 -16.50 -0.84 -9.93
C VAL A 273 -15.37 -1.46 -10.74
N SER A 274 -14.49 -0.65 -11.33
CA SER A 274 -13.36 -1.17 -12.13
C SER A 274 -12.29 -1.90 -11.30
N LEU A 275 -12.31 -1.73 -9.97
CA LEU A 275 -11.35 -2.32 -9.04
C LEU A 275 -11.94 -3.47 -8.24
N THR A 276 -13.24 -3.68 -8.34
CA THR A 276 -13.98 -4.73 -7.64
C THR A 276 -14.82 -5.59 -8.58
N ASP A 277 -14.68 -5.46 -9.90
CA ASP A 277 -15.48 -6.19 -10.91
C ASP A 277 -15.32 -7.72 -10.84
N ARG A 278 -14.24 -8.23 -10.24
CA ARG A 278 -13.98 -9.66 -10.01
C ARG A 278 -14.21 -10.09 -8.57
N LEU A 279 -14.53 -9.15 -7.67
CA LEU A 279 -14.72 -9.41 -6.26
C LEU A 279 -16.20 -9.68 -5.98
N THR A 280 -16.58 -10.95 -5.98
CA THR A 280 -17.95 -11.38 -5.65
C THR A 280 -18.20 -11.32 -4.14
N GLN A 281 -19.47 -11.41 -3.73
CA GLN A 281 -19.84 -11.48 -2.32
C GLN A 281 -19.19 -12.68 -1.63
N GLU A 282 -19.19 -13.85 -2.28
CA GLU A 282 -18.61 -15.08 -1.73
C GLU A 282 -17.11 -14.93 -1.51
N VAL A 283 -16.39 -14.36 -2.47
CA VAL A 283 -14.94 -14.13 -2.37
C VAL A 283 -14.64 -13.09 -1.30
N ALA A 284 -15.33 -11.94 -1.29
CA ALA A 284 -15.12 -10.90 -0.29
C ALA A 284 -15.42 -11.39 1.14
N SER A 285 -16.57 -12.06 1.32
CA SER A 285 -16.95 -12.66 2.60
C SER A 285 -15.99 -13.75 3.02
N GLY A 286 -15.46 -14.55 2.09
CA GLY A 286 -14.49 -15.62 2.33
C GLY A 286 -13.11 -15.11 2.78
N LEU A 287 -12.64 -13.99 2.24
CA LEU A 287 -11.32 -13.41 2.52
C LEU A 287 -11.30 -12.45 3.73
N GLN A 288 -12.40 -11.75 3.99
CA GLN A 288 -12.53 -10.84 5.14
C GLN A 288 -12.41 -11.61 6.47
N PRO A 289 -11.87 -11.02 7.56
CA PRO A 289 -11.75 -11.71 8.84
C PRO A 289 -13.11 -12.14 9.42
N LEU A 290 -13.11 -13.12 10.35
CA LEU A 290 -14.36 -13.59 10.97
C LEU A 290 -15.01 -12.49 11.84
N SER A 291 -14.20 -11.58 12.38
CA SER A 291 -14.67 -10.37 13.05
C SER A 291 -15.41 -9.40 12.11
N GLY A 292 -15.24 -9.55 10.79
CA GLY A 292 -15.74 -8.60 9.80
C GLY A 292 -14.99 -7.27 9.82
N ARG A 293 -13.82 -7.18 10.47
CA ARG A 293 -13.01 -5.96 10.55
C ARG A 293 -11.64 -6.16 9.94
N ILE A 294 -11.29 -5.29 9.01
CA ILE A 294 -10.00 -5.22 8.31
C ILE A 294 -9.27 -4.01 8.87
N CYS A 295 -8.27 -4.25 9.71
CA CYS A 295 -7.52 -3.19 10.39
C CYS A 295 -6.15 -2.96 9.74
N ALA A 296 -5.72 -1.70 9.73
CA ALA A 296 -4.40 -1.31 9.21
C ALA A 296 -3.22 -1.97 9.96
N PHE A 297 -3.45 -2.40 11.20
CA PHE A 297 -2.53 -3.24 11.97
C PHE A 297 -3.16 -4.58 12.34
N SER A 298 -2.29 -5.59 12.52
CA SER A 298 -2.70 -6.89 13.05
C SER A 298 -3.02 -6.78 14.54
N ASP A 299 -4.19 -7.25 14.95
CA ASP A 299 -4.50 -7.45 16.37
C ASP A 299 -3.71 -8.65 16.88
N VAL A 300 -2.70 -8.38 17.71
CA VAL A 300 -1.78 -9.39 18.22
C VAL A 300 -1.90 -9.54 19.73
N ILE A 301 -1.91 -10.80 20.16
CA ILE A 301 -1.94 -11.20 21.57
C ILE A 301 -0.68 -12.01 21.90
N PRO A 302 -0.18 -11.94 23.13
CA PRO A 302 0.92 -12.79 23.53
C PRO A 302 0.50 -14.26 23.54
N GLU A 303 1.37 -15.15 23.06
CA GLU A 303 1.15 -16.61 23.13
C GLU A 303 1.04 -17.08 24.58
N LEU A 304 1.86 -16.49 25.45
CA LEU A 304 1.85 -16.71 26.90
C LEU A 304 1.57 -15.39 27.61
N GLN A 305 0.50 -15.35 28.39
CA GLN A 305 0.12 -14.17 29.17
C GLN A 305 1.02 -14.07 30.40
N LEU A 306 2.11 -13.33 30.26
CA LEU A 306 3.13 -13.11 31.30
C LEU A 306 3.24 -11.62 31.66
N PRO A 307 2.17 -10.98 32.15
CA PRO A 307 2.16 -9.54 32.45
C PRO A 307 3.12 -9.14 33.58
N HIS A 308 3.44 -10.06 34.49
CA HIS A 308 4.28 -9.80 35.65
C HIS A 308 5.57 -10.65 35.64
N THR A 309 6.62 -10.15 36.29
CA THR A 309 7.90 -10.86 36.41
C THR A 309 7.73 -12.22 37.11
N LYS A 310 6.82 -12.32 38.08
CA LYS A 310 6.53 -13.56 38.82
C LYS A 310 6.00 -14.67 37.92
N ASP A 311 5.15 -14.33 36.95
CA ASP A 311 4.59 -15.30 36.00
C ASP A 311 5.69 -15.99 35.18
N ARG A 312 6.79 -15.26 34.91
CA ARG A 312 7.98 -15.80 34.22
C ARG A 312 8.78 -16.72 35.13
N GLU A 313 8.95 -16.36 36.40
CA GLU A 313 9.65 -17.19 37.38
C GLU A 313 8.94 -18.53 37.59
N GLU A 314 7.60 -18.51 37.70
CA GLU A 314 6.78 -19.72 37.83
C GLU A 314 6.94 -20.68 36.64
N GLN A 315 7.23 -20.13 35.45
CA GLN A 315 7.47 -20.91 34.23
C GLN A 315 8.95 -21.22 33.98
N ASN A 316 9.84 -20.96 34.95
CA ASN A 316 11.29 -21.10 34.83
C ASN A 316 11.88 -20.31 33.64
N LEU A 317 11.28 -19.17 33.32
CA LEU A 317 11.75 -18.27 32.26
C LEU A 317 12.63 -17.14 32.85
N PRO A 318 13.62 -16.62 32.08
CA PRO A 318 14.42 -15.49 32.53
C PRO A 318 13.56 -14.26 32.83
N ARG A 319 13.86 -13.59 33.95
CA ARG A 319 13.19 -12.35 34.36
C ARG A 319 13.53 -11.21 33.40
N ASN A 320 12.58 -10.29 33.22
CA ASN A 320 12.77 -9.13 32.34
C ASN A 320 13.58 -7.99 32.97
N ASP A 321 13.77 -8.00 34.29
CA ASP A 321 14.50 -6.97 35.06
C ASP A 321 16.00 -7.25 35.21
N THR A 322 16.48 -8.35 34.64
CA THR A 322 17.91 -8.66 34.56
C THR A 322 18.45 -8.23 33.20
N GLU A 323 19.66 -7.66 33.18
CA GLU A 323 20.32 -7.26 31.95
C GLU A 323 20.58 -8.49 31.05
N CYS A 324 20.35 -8.33 29.75
CA CYS A 324 20.63 -9.39 28.78
C CYS A 324 22.14 -9.42 28.49
N GLN A 325 22.75 -10.61 28.53
CA GLN A 325 24.17 -10.80 28.23
C GLN A 325 24.44 -10.76 26.71
N SER A 326 23.40 -10.94 25.89
CA SER A 326 23.50 -10.87 24.43
C SER A 326 22.20 -10.40 23.78
N MET A 327 22.30 -9.92 22.54
CA MET A 327 21.13 -9.59 21.71
C MET A 327 20.24 -10.82 21.48
N ARG A 328 20.83 -12.01 21.28
CA ARG A 328 20.09 -13.25 21.07
C ARG A 328 19.20 -13.57 22.27
N GLU A 329 19.76 -13.47 23.47
CA GLU A 329 19.01 -13.66 24.70
C GLU A 329 17.88 -12.63 24.85
N GLY A 330 18.16 -11.36 24.56
CA GLY A 330 17.13 -10.32 24.57
C GLY A 330 15.97 -10.64 23.62
N LEU A 331 16.27 -11.12 22.40
CA LEU A 331 15.26 -11.55 21.43
C LEU A 331 14.46 -12.76 21.90
N GLU A 332 15.10 -13.73 22.54
CA GLU A 332 14.44 -14.93 23.09
C GLU A 332 13.55 -14.59 24.30
N ARG A 333 13.85 -13.51 25.04
CA ARG A 333 13.04 -13.05 26.18
C ARG A 333 11.78 -12.28 25.75
N LEU A 334 11.75 -11.67 24.56
CA LEU A 334 10.60 -10.91 24.07
C LEU A 334 9.35 -11.80 24.00
N PRO A 335 8.16 -11.25 24.34
CA PRO A 335 6.91 -11.98 24.16
C PRO A 335 6.74 -12.44 22.71
N ARG A 336 6.46 -13.73 22.54
CA ARG A 336 5.99 -14.24 21.25
C ARG A 336 4.56 -13.77 21.06
N MET A 337 4.33 -13.02 20.00
CA MET A 337 3.02 -12.48 19.66
C MET A 337 2.44 -13.33 18.54
N ARG A 338 1.15 -13.65 18.66
CA ARG A 338 0.35 -14.27 17.60
C ARG A 338 -0.84 -13.39 17.30
N GLN A 339 -1.35 -13.46 16.08
CA GLN A 339 -2.58 -12.76 15.72
C GLN A 339 -3.77 -13.34 16.49
N ARG A 340 -4.70 -12.47 16.92
CA ARG A 340 -5.93 -12.91 17.57
C ARG A 340 -6.79 -13.65 16.55
N ALA A 341 -7.20 -14.87 16.91
CA ALA A 341 -8.05 -15.69 16.05
C ALA A 341 -9.34 -14.96 15.66
N GLY A 342 -9.69 -15.03 14.39
CA GLY A 342 -10.83 -14.37 13.79
C GLY A 342 -10.57 -12.93 13.32
N THR A 343 -9.38 -12.37 13.56
CA THR A 343 -8.98 -11.03 13.07
C THR A 343 -8.05 -11.08 11.87
N GLU A 344 -7.55 -12.27 11.53
CA GLU A 344 -6.70 -12.52 10.37
C GLU A 344 -7.45 -12.41 9.04
N LEU A 345 -6.77 -11.82 8.06
CA LEU A 345 -7.20 -11.90 6.65
C LEU A 345 -7.10 -13.36 6.22
N ARG A 346 -8.15 -13.87 5.58
CA ARG A 346 -8.26 -15.29 5.22
C ARG A 346 -7.85 -15.53 3.78
N PHE A 347 -6.70 -14.96 3.40
CA PHE A 347 -6.11 -15.14 2.09
C PHE A 347 -5.81 -16.61 1.78
N SER A 348 -5.82 -16.95 0.49
CA SER A 348 -5.35 -18.26 0.02
C SER A 348 -3.89 -18.47 0.38
N HIS A 349 -3.55 -19.70 0.74
CA HIS A 349 -2.18 -20.02 1.10
C HIS A 349 -1.35 -20.22 -0.17
N ILE A 350 -0.56 -19.21 -0.53
CA ILE A 350 0.41 -19.32 -1.64
C ILE A 350 1.49 -20.36 -1.27
N PRO A 351 1.63 -21.46 -2.06
CA PRO A 351 2.59 -22.53 -1.76
C PRO A 351 4.02 -21.99 -1.61
N LYS A 352 4.66 -22.31 -0.49
CA LYS A 352 6.09 -21.99 -0.28
C LYS A 352 7.00 -22.91 -1.09
N GLN A 353 6.59 -24.17 -1.21
CA GLN A 353 7.24 -25.13 -2.08
C GLN A 353 6.55 -25.10 -3.44
N THR A 354 7.28 -24.70 -4.48
CA THR A 354 6.74 -24.48 -5.83
C THR A 354 6.85 -25.71 -6.72
N TYR A 355 7.26 -26.86 -6.17
CA TYR A 355 7.52 -28.11 -6.89
C TYR A 355 6.91 -29.31 -6.14
N PRO A 356 6.61 -30.43 -6.82
CA PRO A 356 6.03 -31.61 -6.19
C PRO A 356 6.98 -32.29 -5.19
N PRO A 357 6.44 -32.97 -4.16
CA PRO A 357 7.25 -33.77 -3.24
C PRO A 357 8.09 -34.81 -3.99
N GLY A 358 9.36 -34.95 -3.63
CA GLY A 358 10.28 -35.91 -4.27
C GLY A 358 10.85 -35.45 -5.63
N ALA A 359 10.66 -34.19 -6.02
CA ALA A 359 11.26 -33.63 -7.23
C ALA A 359 12.79 -33.76 -7.22
N THR A 360 13.35 -34.18 -8.35
CA THR A 360 14.80 -34.17 -8.60
C THR A 360 15.33 -32.73 -8.67
N PRO A 361 16.64 -32.48 -8.48
CA PRO A 361 17.21 -31.13 -8.60
C PRO A 361 16.87 -30.43 -9.93
N ALA A 362 16.89 -31.18 -11.05
CA ALA A 362 16.51 -30.65 -12.35
C ALA A 362 15.04 -30.22 -12.41
N GLN A 363 14.14 -31.03 -11.84
CA GLN A 363 12.72 -30.68 -11.73
C GLN A 363 12.51 -29.48 -10.81
N ILE A 364 13.22 -29.38 -9.69
CA ILE A 364 13.15 -28.22 -8.79
C ILE A 364 13.50 -26.94 -9.55
N THR A 365 14.58 -26.94 -10.34
CA THR A 365 14.93 -25.80 -11.21
C THR A 365 13.82 -25.51 -12.22
N GLN A 366 13.29 -26.52 -12.89
CA GLN A 366 12.18 -26.37 -13.85
C GLN A 366 10.96 -25.68 -13.23
N TYR A 367 10.46 -26.18 -12.10
CA TYR A 367 9.31 -25.62 -11.38
C TYR A 367 9.61 -24.29 -10.66
N SER A 368 10.88 -23.91 -10.51
CA SER A 368 11.26 -22.60 -9.97
C SER A 368 11.33 -21.53 -11.06
N MET A 369 11.54 -21.93 -12.32
CA MET A 369 11.49 -21.05 -13.50
C MET A 369 10.04 -20.82 -13.94
N ASP A 370 9.20 -21.85 -13.90
CA ASP A 370 7.76 -21.78 -14.19
C ASP A 370 6.92 -22.17 -12.98
N LEU A 371 6.21 -21.20 -12.41
CA LEU A 371 5.36 -21.38 -11.23
C LEU A 371 3.96 -21.94 -11.53
N SER A 372 3.71 -22.42 -12.75
CA SER A 372 2.41 -22.99 -13.15
C SER A 372 1.94 -24.10 -12.23
N TYR A 373 2.84 -24.97 -11.77
CA TYR A 373 2.50 -26.01 -10.78
C TYR A 373 1.99 -25.40 -9.46
N ALA A 374 2.68 -24.38 -8.95
CA ALA A 374 2.29 -23.72 -7.71
C ALA A 374 0.95 -22.98 -7.85
N LEU A 375 0.70 -22.37 -9.02
CA LEU A 375 -0.57 -21.74 -9.33
C LEU A 375 -1.70 -22.79 -9.39
N ASP A 376 -1.47 -23.92 -10.06
CA ASP A 376 -2.45 -25.00 -10.12
C ASP A 376 -2.76 -25.58 -8.73
N CYS A 377 -1.75 -25.75 -7.86
CA CYS A 377 -1.99 -26.15 -6.47
C CYS A 377 -2.86 -25.13 -5.71
N LEU A 378 -2.62 -23.84 -5.88
CA LEU A 378 -3.44 -22.79 -5.25
C LEU A 378 -4.88 -22.84 -5.76
N LEU A 379 -5.05 -22.92 -7.09
CA LEU A 379 -6.37 -22.97 -7.72
C LEU A 379 -7.15 -24.23 -7.31
N GLU A 380 -6.52 -25.41 -7.28
CA GLU A 380 -7.16 -26.66 -6.87
C GLU A 380 -7.56 -26.63 -5.39
N SER A 381 -6.78 -25.97 -4.53
CA SER A 381 -7.05 -25.91 -3.08
C SER A 381 -8.14 -24.91 -2.70
N HIS A 382 -8.23 -23.78 -3.41
CA HIS A 382 -9.07 -22.65 -3.00
C HIS A 382 -10.13 -22.23 -4.04
N TYR A 383 -9.92 -22.51 -5.33
CA TYR A 383 -10.72 -22.00 -6.44
C TYR A 383 -11.06 -23.07 -7.48
N LYS A 384 -11.21 -24.33 -7.04
CA LYS A 384 -11.40 -25.48 -7.93
C LYS A 384 -12.58 -25.33 -8.90
N GLN A 385 -13.70 -24.82 -8.40
CA GLN A 385 -14.93 -24.67 -9.18
C GLN A 385 -14.88 -23.42 -10.06
N GLU A 386 -14.33 -22.32 -9.53
CA GLU A 386 -14.30 -21.01 -10.18
C GLU A 386 -12.87 -20.43 -10.16
N PRO A 387 -11.97 -20.88 -11.06
CA PRO A 387 -10.56 -20.46 -11.05
C PRO A 387 -10.36 -18.94 -11.21
N LEU A 388 -11.32 -18.24 -11.81
CA LEU A 388 -11.25 -16.79 -12.00
C LEU A 388 -11.43 -16.00 -10.69
N HIS A 389 -11.94 -16.61 -9.61
CA HIS A 389 -12.06 -15.98 -8.30
C HIS A 389 -10.72 -15.58 -7.69
N VAL A 390 -9.60 -16.17 -8.15
CA VAL A 390 -8.24 -15.71 -7.78
C VAL A 390 -8.00 -14.24 -8.17
N LEU A 391 -8.66 -13.74 -9.23
CA LEU A 391 -8.61 -12.32 -9.62
C LEU A 391 -9.40 -11.44 -8.64
N GLY A 392 -10.48 -11.97 -8.08
CA GLY A 392 -11.22 -11.32 -7.00
C GLY A 392 -10.37 -11.20 -5.74
N GLU A 393 -9.62 -12.25 -5.37
CA GLU A 393 -8.66 -12.17 -4.27
C GLU A 393 -7.55 -11.15 -4.52
N LEU A 394 -7.04 -11.07 -5.75
CA LEU A 394 -6.06 -10.06 -6.14
C LEU A 394 -6.63 -8.64 -5.99
N GLN A 395 -7.89 -8.42 -6.36
CA GLN A 395 -8.59 -7.15 -6.17
C GLN A 395 -8.84 -6.81 -4.70
N PHE A 396 -9.30 -7.79 -3.92
CA PHE A 396 -9.50 -7.65 -2.48
C PHE A 396 -8.21 -7.21 -1.79
N ALA A 397 -7.10 -7.91 -2.07
CA ALA A 397 -5.79 -7.58 -1.49
C ALA A 397 -5.35 -6.14 -1.85
N PHE A 398 -5.59 -5.72 -3.10
CA PHE A 398 -5.29 -4.38 -3.55
C PHE A 398 -6.16 -3.30 -2.88
N VAL A 399 -7.46 -3.55 -2.69
CA VAL A 399 -8.36 -2.61 -1.98
C VAL A 399 -7.98 -2.49 -0.51
N CYS A 400 -7.71 -3.62 0.17
CA CYS A 400 -7.22 -3.62 1.56
C CYS A 400 -5.93 -2.81 1.69
N PHE A 401 -5.01 -2.95 0.74
CA PHE A 401 -3.79 -2.16 0.70
C PHE A 401 -4.05 -0.68 0.45
N LEU A 402 -4.69 -0.33 -0.67
CA LEU A 402 -4.76 1.04 -1.17
C LEU A 402 -5.75 1.91 -0.37
N VAL A 403 -6.91 1.35 -0.01
CA VAL A 403 -7.98 2.08 0.69
C VAL A 403 -7.92 1.83 2.19
N GLY A 404 -7.69 0.56 2.57
CA GLY A 404 -7.64 0.12 3.98
C GLY A 404 -6.30 0.38 4.67
N ASN A 405 -5.26 0.79 3.93
CA ASN A 405 -3.89 0.96 4.45
C ASN A 405 -3.32 -0.30 5.13
N VAL A 406 -3.77 -1.49 4.70
CA VAL A 406 -3.35 -2.76 5.28
C VAL A 406 -2.11 -3.29 4.56
N TYR A 407 -0.98 -3.30 5.26
CA TYR A 407 0.29 -3.77 4.71
C TYR A 407 0.27 -5.25 4.31
N GLU A 408 -0.45 -6.10 5.04
CA GLU A 408 -0.61 -7.52 4.68
C GLU A 408 -1.28 -7.69 3.31
N GLY A 409 -2.25 -6.83 2.97
CA GLY A 409 -2.87 -6.80 1.65
C GLY A 409 -1.86 -6.50 0.54
N PHE A 410 -0.89 -5.61 0.79
CA PHE A 410 0.17 -5.30 -0.17
C PHE A 410 1.11 -6.49 -0.39
N GLU A 411 1.58 -7.10 0.69
CA GLU A 411 2.48 -8.26 0.61
C GLU A 411 1.80 -9.44 -0.09
N HIS A 412 0.52 -9.68 0.19
CA HIS A 412 -0.24 -10.73 -0.48
C HIS A 412 -0.48 -10.41 -1.96
N TRP A 413 -0.90 -9.19 -2.28
CA TRP A 413 -1.06 -8.73 -3.67
C TRP A 413 0.23 -8.92 -4.48
N LYS A 414 1.38 -8.52 -3.92
CA LYS A 414 2.70 -8.73 -4.53
C LYS A 414 2.99 -10.20 -4.82
N ARG A 415 2.80 -11.07 -3.81
CA ARG A 415 3.09 -12.51 -3.93
C ARG A 415 2.16 -13.21 -4.93
N LEU A 416 0.87 -12.90 -4.89
CA LEU A 416 -0.12 -13.48 -5.79
C LEU A 416 0.11 -13.02 -7.23
N LEU A 417 0.41 -11.73 -7.42
CA LEU A 417 0.77 -11.19 -8.73
C LEU A 417 2.03 -11.85 -9.29
N ALA A 418 3.07 -12.01 -8.47
CA ALA A 418 4.30 -12.70 -8.86
C ALA A 418 4.04 -14.15 -9.27
N LEU A 419 3.19 -14.87 -8.54
CA LEU A 419 2.78 -16.23 -8.89
C LEU A 419 2.08 -16.29 -10.26
N LEU A 420 1.10 -15.41 -10.47
CA LEU A 420 0.34 -15.36 -11.73
C LEU A 420 1.23 -15.00 -12.92
N CYS A 421 2.07 -13.98 -12.78
CA CYS A 421 2.95 -13.50 -13.84
C CYS A 421 4.09 -14.45 -14.20
N ARG A 422 4.51 -15.33 -13.26
CA ARG A 422 5.59 -16.30 -13.47
C ARG A 422 5.13 -17.72 -13.78
N ALA A 423 3.86 -17.89 -14.15
CA ALA A 423 3.28 -19.17 -14.53
C ALA A 423 3.09 -19.24 -16.06
N GLU A 424 4.13 -19.69 -16.76
CA GLU A 424 4.19 -19.70 -18.24
C GLU A 424 3.24 -20.74 -18.84
N ALA A 425 3.33 -22.01 -18.44
CA ALA A 425 2.44 -23.06 -18.95
C ALA A 425 0.96 -22.76 -18.67
N ALA A 426 0.65 -22.19 -17.50
CA ALA A 426 -0.70 -21.76 -17.15
C ALA A 426 -1.20 -20.64 -18.08
N MET A 427 -0.34 -19.76 -18.57
CA MET A 427 -0.69 -18.71 -19.53
C MET A 427 -1.19 -19.28 -20.86
N CYS A 428 -0.59 -20.37 -21.32
CA CYS A 428 -1.05 -21.11 -22.48
C CYS A 428 -2.38 -21.84 -22.23
N ALA A 429 -2.54 -22.44 -21.05
CA ALA A 429 -3.71 -23.25 -20.72
C ALA A 429 -4.96 -22.43 -20.31
N ARG A 430 -4.78 -21.24 -19.73
CA ARG A 430 -5.85 -20.50 -19.02
C ARG A 430 -6.04 -19.09 -19.58
N ARG A 431 -6.29 -18.98 -20.89
CA ARG A 431 -6.42 -17.70 -21.61
C ARG A 431 -7.27 -16.64 -20.89
N ASP A 432 -8.45 -17.02 -20.41
CA ASP A 432 -9.42 -16.08 -19.83
C ASP A 432 -8.93 -15.50 -18.49
N LEU A 433 -8.19 -16.29 -17.71
CA LEU A 433 -7.56 -15.82 -16.46
C LEU A 433 -6.59 -14.67 -16.73
N TYR A 434 -5.77 -14.79 -17.77
CA TYR A 434 -4.75 -13.79 -18.09
C TYR A 434 -5.30 -12.57 -18.83
N LEU A 435 -6.35 -12.74 -19.64
CA LEU A 435 -7.12 -11.60 -20.15
C LEU A 435 -7.77 -10.80 -19.01
N GLY A 436 -8.32 -11.50 -18.02
CA GLY A 436 -8.85 -10.91 -16.79
C GLY A 436 -7.76 -10.20 -15.98
N LEU A 437 -6.59 -10.84 -15.80
CA LEU A 437 -5.45 -10.25 -15.09
C LEU A 437 -4.99 -8.93 -15.72
N ILE A 438 -4.87 -8.86 -17.05
CA ILE A 438 -4.51 -7.61 -17.72
C ILE A 438 -5.56 -6.52 -17.45
N ALA A 439 -6.85 -6.85 -17.46
CA ALA A 439 -7.90 -5.88 -17.16
C ALA A 439 -7.81 -5.38 -15.70
N VAL A 440 -7.65 -6.29 -14.74
CA VAL A 440 -7.47 -5.95 -13.32
C VAL A 440 -6.27 -5.03 -13.13
N LEU A 441 -5.09 -5.40 -13.66
CA LEU A 441 -3.87 -4.62 -13.51
C LEU A 441 -3.94 -3.26 -14.21
N TYR A 442 -4.62 -3.18 -15.35
CA TYR A 442 -4.83 -1.91 -16.04
C TYR A 442 -5.55 -0.89 -15.16
N HIS A 443 -6.58 -1.32 -14.43
CA HIS A 443 -7.33 -0.45 -13.51
C HIS A 443 -6.55 -0.19 -12.21
N GLN A 444 -5.93 -1.21 -11.61
CA GLN A 444 -5.14 -1.07 -10.38
C GLN A 444 -3.96 -0.11 -10.55
N LEU A 445 -3.14 -0.33 -11.58
CA LEU A 445 -2.03 0.58 -11.92
C LEU A 445 -2.54 1.93 -12.46
N GLY A 446 -3.83 2.02 -12.80
CA GLY A 446 -4.54 3.26 -13.06
C GLY A 446 -4.46 4.24 -11.90
N GLU A 447 -4.72 3.74 -10.68
CA GLU A 447 -4.89 4.55 -9.47
C GLU A 447 -3.59 4.83 -8.71
N VAL A 448 -2.52 4.06 -8.96
CA VAL A 448 -1.26 4.27 -8.26
C VAL A 448 -0.48 5.46 -8.86
N PRO A 449 -0.07 6.46 -8.07
CA PRO A 449 0.76 7.57 -8.55
C PRO A 449 2.06 7.08 -9.17
N ALA A 450 2.53 7.76 -10.23
CA ALA A 450 3.77 7.37 -10.92
C ALA A 450 4.98 7.33 -9.98
N ASP A 451 5.01 8.21 -8.97
CA ASP A 451 6.12 8.33 -8.02
C ASP A 451 6.08 7.27 -6.90
N PHE A 452 4.94 6.60 -6.68
CA PHE A 452 4.79 5.58 -5.63
C PHE A 452 5.76 4.41 -5.81
N PHE A 453 6.11 4.09 -7.06
CA PHE A 453 7.04 3.01 -7.40
C PHE A 453 8.49 3.48 -7.61
N VAL A 454 8.70 4.80 -7.68
CA VAL A 454 10.00 5.43 -7.94
C VAL A 454 10.77 5.64 -6.65
N ASP A 455 10.08 5.86 -5.54
CA ASP A 455 10.71 6.36 -4.32
C ASP A 455 10.26 5.51 -3.10
N ILE A 456 11.28 4.97 -2.40
CA ILE A 456 11.34 4.69 -0.95
C ILE A 456 11.26 3.23 -0.45
N VAL A 457 10.47 2.31 -1.01
CA VAL A 457 10.45 0.88 -0.53
C VAL A 457 11.07 -0.09 -1.54
N SER A 458 11.11 0.30 -2.82
CA SER A 458 11.63 -0.50 -3.92
C SER A 458 13.14 -0.34 -4.06
N GLN A 459 13.92 -1.14 -3.31
CA GLN A 459 15.30 -1.47 -3.74
C GLN A 459 15.33 -2.24 -5.07
N ASP A 460 14.18 -2.71 -5.53
CA ASP A 460 13.87 -3.15 -6.88
C ASP A 460 12.39 -2.85 -7.11
N ASN A 461 12.01 -2.24 -8.24
CA ASN A 461 10.58 -2.12 -8.57
C ASN A 461 10.08 -3.52 -8.93
N PHE A 462 9.58 -4.24 -7.93
CA PHE A 462 9.11 -5.61 -8.10
C PHE A 462 8.07 -5.73 -9.21
N LEU A 463 7.27 -4.69 -9.46
CA LEU A 463 6.30 -4.70 -10.55
C LEU A 463 6.98 -4.69 -11.90
N THR A 464 8.05 -3.90 -12.07
CA THR A 464 8.79 -3.88 -13.33
C THR A 464 9.38 -5.25 -13.64
N SER A 465 10.01 -5.91 -12.65
CA SER A 465 10.56 -7.26 -12.85
C SER A 465 9.46 -8.31 -13.07
N THR A 466 8.41 -8.30 -12.23
CA THR A 466 7.28 -9.24 -12.35
C THR A 466 6.55 -9.10 -13.68
N LEU A 467 6.33 -7.87 -14.15
CA LEU A 467 5.66 -7.62 -15.43
C LEU A 467 6.58 -7.87 -16.63
N ARG A 468 7.89 -7.77 -16.47
CA ARG A 468 8.85 -8.18 -17.50
C ARG A 468 8.69 -9.67 -17.79
N ASP A 469 8.72 -10.51 -16.76
CA ASP A 469 8.48 -11.95 -16.87
C ASP A 469 7.14 -12.22 -17.57
N PHE A 470 6.08 -11.54 -17.13
CA PHE A 470 4.75 -11.64 -17.74
C PHE A 470 4.76 -11.33 -19.25
N PHE A 471 5.40 -10.22 -19.66
CA PHE A 471 5.43 -9.84 -21.08
C PHE A 471 6.33 -10.76 -21.92
N GLN A 472 7.40 -11.28 -21.34
CA GLN A 472 8.25 -12.29 -21.98
C GLN A 472 7.45 -13.57 -22.25
N PHE A 473 6.78 -14.12 -21.24
CA PHE A 473 5.94 -15.31 -21.38
C PHE A 473 4.76 -15.09 -22.30
N ALA A 474 4.08 -13.93 -22.23
CA ALA A 474 2.97 -13.60 -23.12
C ALA A 474 3.37 -13.49 -24.61
N SER A 475 4.65 -13.24 -24.87
CA SER A 475 5.23 -13.22 -26.23
C SER A 475 5.67 -14.60 -26.71
N GLY A 476 5.68 -15.59 -25.82
CA GLY A 476 6.15 -16.95 -26.08
C GLY A 476 5.29 -17.73 -27.08
N PRO A 477 5.84 -18.85 -27.59
CA PRO A 477 5.10 -19.78 -28.44
C PRO A 477 3.95 -20.43 -27.66
N GLY A 478 2.84 -20.73 -28.33
CA GLY A 478 1.67 -21.38 -27.70
C GLY A 478 0.68 -20.42 -27.02
N VAL A 479 1.06 -19.17 -26.73
CA VAL A 479 0.13 -18.16 -26.22
C VAL A 479 -0.86 -17.72 -27.29
N ASP A 480 -2.13 -17.67 -26.91
CA ASP A 480 -3.25 -17.23 -27.74
C ASP A 480 -3.00 -15.84 -28.36
N ALA A 481 -3.39 -15.67 -29.63
CA ALA A 481 -3.12 -14.45 -30.40
C ALA A 481 -3.81 -13.21 -29.82
N SER A 482 -5.01 -13.37 -29.25
CA SER A 482 -5.76 -12.27 -28.63
C SER A 482 -5.11 -11.84 -27.31
N LEU A 483 -4.67 -12.80 -26.49
CA LEU A 483 -3.93 -12.55 -25.26
C LEU A 483 -2.60 -11.85 -25.55
N ARG A 484 -1.80 -12.36 -26.48
CA ARG A 484 -0.53 -11.75 -26.90
C ARG A 484 -0.73 -10.30 -27.35
N LYS A 485 -1.74 -10.04 -28.19
CA LYS A 485 -2.08 -8.69 -28.65
C LYS A 485 -2.50 -7.77 -27.50
N ARG A 486 -3.25 -8.28 -26.52
CA ARG A 486 -3.67 -7.50 -25.34
C ARG A 486 -2.49 -7.20 -24.42
N ALA A 487 -1.62 -8.18 -24.18
CA ALA A 487 -0.40 -8.02 -23.39
C ALA A 487 0.54 -6.98 -24.02
N GLN A 488 0.75 -7.02 -25.34
CA GLN A 488 1.58 -6.02 -26.02
C GLN A 488 1.02 -4.60 -25.91
N LYS A 489 -0.31 -4.43 -26.05
CA LYS A 489 -0.95 -3.11 -25.83
C LYS A 489 -0.78 -2.64 -24.39
N PHE A 490 -0.86 -3.56 -23.43
CA PHE A 490 -0.68 -3.25 -22.02
C PHE A 490 0.77 -2.84 -21.71
N LYS A 491 1.77 -3.57 -22.25
CA LYS A 491 3.20 -3.22 -22.19
C LYS A 491 3.44 -1.78 -22.67
N VAL A 492 2.95 -1.45 -23.86
CA VAL A 492 3.06 -0.10 -24.45
C VAL A 492 2.40 0.97 -23.56
N HIS A 493 1.22 0.67 -23.00
CA HIS A 493 0.55 1.59 -22.08
C HIS A 493 1.39 1.88 -20.83
N LEU A 494 1.93 0.85 -20.19
CA LEU A 494 2.76 1.00 -18.98
C LEU A 494 4.09 1.71 -19.27
N THR A 495 4.76 1.36 -20.37
CA THR A 495 5.98 2.06 -20.81
C THR A 495 5.70 3.54 -21.05
N LYS A 496 4.56 3.89 -21.64
CA LYS A 496 4.17 5.30 -21.85
C LYS A 496 3.83 6.01 -20.55
N LYS A 497 3.07 5.37 -19.66
CA LYS A 497 2.57 5.98 -18.41
C LYS A 497 3.69 6.17 -17.37
N PHE A 498 4.49 5.14 -17.15
CA PHE A 498 5.48 5.08 -16.07
C PHE A 498 6.92 5.22 -16.54
N ARG A 499 7.17 5.27 -17.85
CA ARG A 499 8.51 5.27 -18.46
C ARG A 499 9.34 4.03 -18.09
N TRP A 500 8.67 2.91 -17.81
CA TRP A 500 9.35 1.63 -17.53
C TRP A 500 9.85 0.97 -18.81
N ASN A 501 11.07 0.45 -18.75
CA ASN A 501 11.66 -0.36 -19.81
C ASN A 501 11.57 -1.86 -19.46
N PHE A 502 10.90 -2.60 -20.34
CA PHE A 502 10.71 -4.04 -20.23
C PHE A 502 11.55 -4.84 -21.24
N GLU A 503 12.35 -4.17 -22.08
CA GLU A 503 13.21 -4.82 -23.09
C GLU A 503 14.68 -4.93 -22.65
N GLU A 504 15.09 -4.16 -21.64
CA GLU A 504 16.46 -4.23 -21.09
C GLU A 504 16.54 -5.31 -20.01
N ASP A 505 17.48 -6.23 -20.17
CA ASP A 505 17.90 -7.15 -19.12
C ASP A 505 18.54 -6.37 -17.97
N PRO A 506 18.32 -6.74 -16.70
CA PRO A 506 19.06 -6.15 -15.60
C PRO A 506 20.56 -6.37 -15.79
N ASP A 507 21.39 -5.38 -15.46
CA ASP A 507 22.86 -5.51 -15.52
C ASP A 507 23.37 -6.72 -14.72
N ASP A 508 22.66 -7.11 -13.65
CA ASP A 508 22.98 -8.29 -12.82
C ASP A 508 22.76 -9.64 -13.54
N CYS A 509 22.03 -9.64 -14.66
CA CYS A 509 21.84 -10.80 -15.53
C CYS A 509 22.80 -10.79 -16.73
N ALA A 510 23.64 -9.76 -16.88
CA ALA A 510 24.62 -9.70 -17.95
C ALA A 510 25.73 -10.73 -17.72
N PRO A 511 26.24 -11.38 -18.78
CA PRO A 511 27.38 -12.27 -18.65
C PRO A 511 28.59 -11.50 -18.12
N VAL A 512 29.35 -12.11 -17.21
CA VAL A 512 30.62 -11.54 -16.75
C VAL A 512 31.60 -11.53 -17.92
N VAL A 513 31.86 -10.36 -18.48
CA VAL A 513 32.83 -10.19 -19.57
C VAL A 513 34.23 -10.24 -18.98
N VAL A 514 34.94 -11.34 -19.20
CA VAL A 514 36.35 -11.49 -18.82
C VAL A 514 37.22 -11.03 -19.98
N GLN A 515 38.05 -10.01 -19.76
CA GLN A 515 39.08 -9.65 -20.74
C GLN A 515 40.16 -10.74 -20.76
N LEU A 516 40.36 -11.33 -21.93
CA LEU A 516 41.45 -12.29 -22.12
C LEU A 516 42.80 -11.56 -22.16
N PRO A 517 43.88 -12.13 -21.60
CA PRO A 517 45.23 -11.60 -21.75
C PRO A 517 45.61 -11.43 -23.23
N GLU A 518 46.43 -10.42 -23.54
CA GLU A 518 46.95 -10.21 -24.89
C GLU A 518 47.60 -11.49 -25.44
N GLY A 519 47.11 -11.98 -26.59
CA GLY A 519 47.64 -13.18 -27.26
C GLY A 519 46.82 -14.46 -27.11
N VAL A 520 45.70 -14.46 -26.36
CA VAL A 520 44.79 -15.62 -26.29
C VAL A 520 43.68 -15.49 -27.35
N THR A 521 43.76 -16.29 -28.41
CA THR A 521 42.68 -16.48 -29.38
C THR A 521 41.82 -17.67 -28.97
N LEU A 522 40.49 -17.46 -28.91
CA LEU A 522 39.53 -18.55 -28.84
C LEU A 522 39.45 -19.18 -30.23
N GLU A 523 39.83 -20.46 -30.36
CA GLU A 523 39.65 -21.25 -31.59
C GLU A 523 38.17 -21.40 -31.97
#